data_AF-A0A7K4GR79-F1
#
_entry.id   AF-A0A7K4GR79-F1
#
_cell.length_a   1.000
_cell.length_b   1.000
_cell.length_c   1.000
_cell.angle_alpha   90.00
_cell.angle_beta   90.00
_cell.angle_gamma   90.00
#
_symmetry.space_group_name_H-M   'P 1'
#
loop_
_entity.id
_entity.type
_entity.pdbx_description
1 polymer ?
#
loop_
_entity_poly.entity_id
_entity_poly.type
_entity_poly.pdbx_seq_one_letter_code
_entity_poly.pdbx_strand_id
1 'polypeptide(L)'
;MSSSNAPNVIKILQESGEISDEIDFAICNYLITNRGTGYTACQPQLVEIENSKKAIKMNIDHTFIDKDNVLMGLGIVGVLFIDFDTLQVMYCSSSEDLVSNIEKLKNAGIKPQPRPKGKY
;
A
#
# COMPACT_ATOMS: atom_id res chain seq x y z
N MET A 1 -4.99 -9.67 16.05
CA MET A 1 -6.01 -8.61 16.14
C MET A 1 -5.39 -7.35 15.56
N SER A 2 -5.76 -6.98 14.33
CA SER A 2 -5.31 -5.72 13.71
C SER A 2 -6.01 -4.55 14.41
N SER A 3 -5.25 -3.56 14.87
CA SER A 3 -5.80 -2.36 15.50
C SER A 3 -6.69 -1.60 14.50
N SER A 4 -7.81 -1.05 14.96
CA SER A 4 -8.71 -0.26 14.11
C SER A 4 -8.07 1.02 13.59
N ASN A 5 -7.06 1.53 14.31
CA ASN A 5 -6.35 2.75 13.99
C ASN A 5 -4.97 2.45 13.40
N ALA A 6 -4.56 3.27 12.44
CA ALA A 6 -3.22 3.23 11.87
C ALA A 6 -2.18 3.52 12.96
N PRO A 7 -1.06 2.77 13.00
CA PRO A 7 0.06 3.07 13.90
C PRO A 7 0.57 4.50 13.68
N ASN A 8 0.90 5.18 14.77
CA ASN A 8 1.54 6.49 14.69
C ASN A 8 3.04 6.33 14.36
N VAL A 9 3.49 7.01 13.30
CA VAL A 9 4.90 7.01 12.90
C VAL A 9 5.64 8.09 13.67
N ILE A 10 6.57 7.68 14.51
CA ILE A 10 7.40 8.58 15.33
C ILE A 10 8.57 9.11 14.51
N LYS A 11 9.17 8.25 13.68
CA LYS A 11 10.34 8.61 12.89
C LYS A 11 10.43 7.77 11.61
N ILE A 12 10.83 8.40 10.51
CA ILE A 12 11.22 7.67 9.30
C ILE A 12 12.71 7.31 9.45
N LEU A 13 12.99 6.01 9.48
CA LEU A 13 14.35 5.49 9.58
C LEU A 13 14.99 5.38 8.19
N GLN A 14 14.19 5.03 7.17
CA GLN A 14 14.60 4.98 5.78
C GLN A 14 13.44 5.35 4.86
N GLU A 15 13.64 6.38 4.04
CA GLU A 15 12.60 6.97 3.17
C GLU A 15 12.20 6.08 1.99
N SER A 16 13.13 5.25 1.51
CA SER A 16 12.92 4.34 0.39
C SER A 16 13.72 3.07 0.60
N GLY A 17 13.17 1.95 0.14
CA GLY A 17 13.85 0.68 0.15
C GLY A 17 13.28 -0.25 -0.89
N GLU A 18 13.71 -1.49 -0.81
CA GLU A 18 13.21 -2.60 -1.60
C GLU A 18 12.92 -3.74 -0.63
N ILE A 19 11.88 -4.51 -0.93
CA ILE A 19 11.53 -5.73 -0.20
C ILE A 19 11.80 -6.91 -1.12
N SER A 20 12.02 -8.10 -0.57
CA SER A 20 12.24 -9.28 -1.40
C SER A 20 10.98 -9.65 -2.18
N ASP A 21 11.14 -10.32 -3.32
CA ASP A 21 10.04 -10.73 -4.18
C ASP A 21 9.03 -11.62 -3.45
N GLU A 22 9.49 -12.46 -2.50
CA GLU A 22 8.62 -13.31 -1.69
C GLU A 22 7.73 -12.48 -0.75
N ILE A 23 8.28 -11.41 -0.18
CA ILE A 23 7.52 -10.50 0.69
C ILE A 23 6.52 -9.71 -0.16
N ASP A 24 6.95 -9.19 -1.30
CA ASP A 24 6.08 -8.45 -2.21
C ASP A 24 4.90 -9.31 -2.71
N PHE A 25 5.20 -10.56 -3.09
CA PHE A 25 4.19 -11.56 -3.45
C PHE A 25 3.22 -11.86 -2.30
N ALA A 26 3.73 -12.07 -1.09
CA ALA A 26 2.89 -12.32 0.09
C ALA A 26 1.96 -11.15 0.40
N ILE A 27 2.45 -9.91 0.27
CA ILE A 27 1.66 -8.69 0.47
C ILE A 27 0.59 -8.55 -0.60
N CYS A 28 0.93 -8.79 -1.87
CA CYS A 28 -0.04 -8.79 -2.96
C CYS A 28 -1.16 -9.79 -2.71
N ASN A 29 -0.84 -11.02 -2.32
CA ASN A 29 -1.83 -12.03 -1.97
C ASN A 29 -2.69 -11.63 -0.77
N TYR A 30 -2.09 -11.01 0.26
CA TYR A 30 -2.82 -10.48 1.40
C TYR A 30 -3.84 -9.42 0.96
N LEU A 31 -3.44 -8.45 0.13
CA LEU A 31 -4.34 -7.41 -0.37
C LEU A 31 -5.47 -8.00 -1.22
N ILE A 32 -5.16 -8.91 -2.14
CA ILE A 32 -6.18 -9.58 -2.96
C ILE A 32 -7.19 -10.32 -2.08
N THR A 33 -6.71 -11.05 -1.08
CA THR A 33 -7.57 -11.85 -0.19
C THR A 33 -8.44 -10.99 0.72
N ASN A 34 -7.91 -9.87 1.23
CA ASN A 34 -8.54 -9.09 2.30
C ASN A 34 -9.18 -7.78 1.83
N ARG A 35 -8.83 -7.27 0.64
CA ARG A 35 -9.33 -6.01 0.06
C ARG A 35 -9.87 -6.18 -1.36
N GLY A 36 -9.51 -7.27 -2.03
CA GLY A 36 -9.89 -7.53 -3.42
C GLY A 36 -8.83 -7.05 -4.41
N THR A 37 -9.13 -7.21 -5.69
CA THR A 37 -8.25 -6.81 -6.79
C THR A 37 -8.20 -5.29 -6.94
N GLY A 38 -7.13 -4.81 -7.57
CA GLY A 38 -6.99 -3.41 -7.95
C GLY A 38 -6.27 -2.54 -6.92
N TYR A 39 -5.61 -3.17 -5.95
CA TYR A 39 -4.77 -2.53 -4.96
C TYR A 39 -3.36 -3.09 -5.03
N THR A 40 -2.37 -2.20 -5.16
CA THR A 40 -0.96 -2.58 -5.21
C THR A 40 -0.20 -1.88 -4.10
N ALA A 41 0.53 -2.63 -3.27
CA ALA A 41 1.42 -2.05 -2.28
C ALA A 41 2.66 -1.47 -2.98
N CYS A 42 3.14 -0.30 -2.57
CA CYS A 42 4.32 0.33 -3.16
C CYS A 42 5.03 1.26 -2.18
N GLN A 43 6.21 1.74 -2.58
CA GLN A 43 7.02 2.73 -1.85
C GLN A 43 7.30 2.29 -0.40
N PRO A 44 8.00 1.17 -0.21
CA PRO A 44 8.33 0.70 1.13
C PRO A 44 9.24 1.69 1.84
N GLN A 45 8.90 1.99 3.09
CA GLN A 45 9.65 2.85 4.00
C GLN A 45 9.88 2.10 5.31
N LEU A 46 11.09 2.19 5.86
CA LEU A 46 11.35 1.70 7.21
C LEU A 46 11.05 2.82 8.19
N VAL A 47 10.14 2.56 9.14
CA VAL A 47 9.69 3.55 10.12
C VAL A 47 9.79 2.99 11.54
N GLU A 48 9.96 3.91 12.49
CA GLU A 48 9.76 3.66 13.91
C GLU A 48 8.33 4.10 14.28
N ILE A 49 7.56 3.18 14.83
CA ILE A 49 6.22 3.41 15.37
C ILE A 49 6.26 3.39 16.91
N GLU A 50 5.13 3.65 17.55
CA GLU A 50 4.98 3.67 19.01
C GLU A 50 5.65 2.48 19.72
N ASN A 51 6.16 2.70 20.93
CA ASN A 51 6.96 1.75 21.71
C ASN A 51 8.29 1.35 21.05
N SER A 52 8.88 2.24 20.25
CA SER A 52 10.16 2.03 19.54
C SER A 52 10.20 0.77 18.69
N LYS A 53 9.03 0.39 18.17
CA LYS A 53 8.88 -0.78 17.32
C LYS A 53 9.14 -0.41 15.87
N LYS A 54 9.86 -1.25 15.13
CA LYS A 54 10.12 -1.03 13.70
C LYS A 54 8.99 -1.62 12.86
N ALA A 55 8.59 -0.90 11.83
CA ALA A 55 7.62 -1.37 10.85
C ALA A 55 8.04 -0.97 9.44
N ILE A 56 7.66 -1.79 8.47
CA ILE A 56 7.68 -1.44 7.05
C ILE A 56 6.33 -0.80 6.75
N LYS A 57 6.36 0.49 6.40
CA LYS A 57 5.19 1.21 5.91
C LYS A 57 5.19 1.14 4.39
N MET A 58 4.07 0.74 3.82
CA MET A 58 3.84 0.78 2.38
C MET A 58 2.58 1.58 2.07
N ASN A 59 2.60 2.30 0.96
CA ASN A 59 1.42 2.93 0.41
C ASN A 59 0.62 1.90 -0.41
N ILE A 60 -0.69 2.09 -0.52
CA ILE A 60 -1.58 1.29 -1.37
C ILE A 60 -2.03 2.17 -2.52
N ASP A 61 -1.62 1.85 -3.74
CA ASP A 61 -2.05 2.49 -4.99
C ASP A 61 -3.27 1.75 -5.55
N HIS A 62 -4.24 2.49 -6.09
CA HIS A 62 -5.36 1.91 -6.82
C HIS A 62 -5.00 1.73 -8.29
N THR A 63 -4.89 0.47 -8.72
CA THR A 63 -4.39 0.09 -10.05
C THR A 63 -5.41 -0.77 -10.78
N PHE A 64 -5.52 -0.63 -12.10
CA PHE A 64 -6.44 -1.44 -12.90
C PHE A 64 -5.99 -1.52 -14.35
N ILE A 65 -6.51 -2.50 -15.11
CA ILE A 65 -6.32 -2.59 -16.55
C ILE A 65 -7.45 -1.80 -17.23
N ASP A 66 -7.11 -0.87 -18.11
CA ASP A 66 -8.10 -0.12 -18.88
C ASP A 66 -8.59 -0.89 -20.12
N LYS A 67 -9.50 -0.27 -20.88
CA LYS A 67 -10.08 -0.84 -22.11
C LYS A 67 -9.05 -1.16 -23.20
N ASP A 68 -7.88 -0.53 -23.15
CA ASP A 68 -6.82 -0.66 -24.14
C ASP A 68 -5.73 -1.63 -23.64
N ASN A 69 -6.01 -2.39 -22.58
CA ASN A 69 -5.11 -3.33 -21.91
C ASN A 69 -3.85 -2.66 -21.33
N VAL A 70 -3.95 -1.41 -20.91
CA VAL A 70 -2.87 -0.67 -20.26
C VAL A 70 -3.07 -0.74 -18.74
N LEU A 71 -1.99 -1.07 -18.02
CA LEU A 71 -1.98 -0.97 -16.56
C LEU A 71 -1.95 0.50 -16.14
N MET A 72 -3.01 0.92 -15.47
CA MET A 72 -3.21 2.28 -14.98
C MET A 72 -3.09 2.32 -13.46
N GLY A 73 -2.68 3.47 -12.93
CA GLY A 73 -2.71 3.81 -11.50
C GLY A 73 -3.48 5.12 -11.29
N LEU A 74 -4.39 5.14 -10.33
CA LEU A 74 -5.14 6.34 -9.94
C LEU A 74 -4.37 7.17 -8.90
N GLY A 75 -3.56 6.53 -8.06
CA GLY A 75 -2.84 7.17 -6.96
C GLY A 75 -3.02 6.45 -5.63
N ILE A 76 -2.31 6.95 -4.62
CA ILE A 76 -2.31 6.38 -3.27
C ILE A 76 -3.66 6.58 -2.59
N VAL A 77 -4.27 5.49 -2.14
CA VAL A 77 -5.61 5.44 -1.54
C VAL A 77 -5.61 4.85 -0.13
N GLY A 78 -4.49 4.28 0.33
CA GLY A 78 -4.38 3.73 1.68
C GLY A 78 -2.94 3.42 2.07
N VAL A 79 -2.80 2.79 3.23
CA VAL A 79 -1.49 2.41 3.79
C VAL A 79 -1.56 1.01 4.41
N LEU A 80 -0.40 0.36 4.44
CA LEU A 80 -0.15 -0.94 5.05
C LEU A 80 1.05 -0.79 5.98
N PHE A 81 0.97 -1.39 7.18
CA PHE A 81 2.10 -1.52 8.10
C PHE A 81 2.37 -2.99 8.37
N ILE A 82 3.63 -3.35 8.26
CA ILE A 82 4.13 -4.70 8.45
C ILE A 82 5.17 -4.64 9.56
N ASP A 83 5.07 -5.58 10.50
CA ASP A 83 6.05 -5.76 11.55
C ASP A 83 7.40 -6.15 10.94
N PHE A 84 8.48 -5.43 11.26
CA PHE A 84 9.77 -5.66 10.62
C PHE A 84 10.39 -7.03 10.95
N ASP A 85 10.17 -7.53 12.16
CA ASP A 85 10.84 -8.75 12.64
C ASP A 85 10.06 -10.03 12.29
N THR A 86 8.72 -9.96 12.33
CA THR A 86 7.82 -11.10 12.12
C THR A 86 7.18 -11.12 10.73
N LEU A 87 7.29 -10.03 9.97
CA LEU A 87 6.67 -9.83 8.66
C LEU A 87 5.14 -9.94 8.67
N GLN A 88 4.50 -9.85 9.84
CA GLN A 88 3.05 -9.88 9.96
C GLN A 88 2.45 -8.52 9.66
N VAL A 89 1.32 -8.51 8.95
CA VAL A 89 0.54 -7.28 8.74
C VAL A 89 -0.03 -6.81 10.08
N MET A 90 0.42 -5.64 10.52
CA MET A 90 -0.05 -5.00 11.76
C MET A 90 -1.33 -4.20 11.52
N TYR A 91 -1.38 -3.51 10.38
CA TYR A 91 -2.49 -2.65 10.00
C TYR A 91 -2.57 -2.56 8.48
N CYS A 92 -3.79 -2.49 7.96
CA CYS A 92 -4.08 -2.17 6.56
C CYS A 92 -5.33 -1.29 6.54
N SER A 93 -5.31 -0.18 5.79
CA SER A 93 -6.49 0.66 5.58
C SER A 93 -7.74 -0.17 5.27
N SER A 94 -8.88 0.24 5.84
CA SER A 94 -10.15 -0.49 5.69
C SER A 94 -10.67 -0.43 4.26
N SER A 95 -11.53 -1.36 3.86
CA SER A 95 -12.13 -1.34 2.53
C SER A 95 -12.95 -0.07 2.31
N GLU A 96 -13.63 0.41 3.36
CA GLU A 96 -14.40 1.65 3.35
C GLU A 96 -13.50 2.87 3.10
N ASP A 97 -12.34 2.94 3.77
CA ASP A 97 -11.38 4.02 3.57
C ASP A 97 -10.80 4.02 2.15
N LEU A 98 -10.44 2.82 1.64
CA LEU A 98 -9.90 2.68 0.29
C LEU A 98 -10.90 3.20 -0.76
N VAL A 99 -12.16 2.76 -0.67
CA VAL A 99 -13.23 3.21 -1.58
C VAL A 99 -13.49 4.71 -1.44
N SER A 100 -13.57 5.21 -0.20
CA SER A 100 -13.76 6.65 0.06
C SER A 100 -12.64 7.48 -0.57
N ASN A 101 -11.39 7.05 -0.44
CA ASN A 101 -10.24 7.77 -0.98
C ASN A 101 -10.17 7.70 -2.51
N ILE A 102 -10.57 6.58 -3.12
CA ILE A 102 -10.74 6.50 -4.58
C ILE A 102 -11.73 7.58 -5.07
N GLU A 103 -12.90 7.69 -4.43
CA GLU A 103 -13.90 8.68 -4.82
C GLU A 103 -13.42 10.12 -4.58
N LYS A 104 -12.66 10.38 -3.52
CA LYS A 104 -12.01 11.69 -3.31
C LYS A 104 -11.06 12.04 -4.46
N LEU A 105 -10.23 11.11 -4.91
CA LEU A 105 -9.30 11.34 -6.03
C LEU A 105 -10.05 11.63 -7.34
N LYS A 106 -11.11 10.86 -7.63
CA LYS A 106 -11.97 11.10 -8.79
C LYS A 106 -12.65 12.47 -8.74
N ASN A 107 -13.22 12.84 -7.60
CA ASN A 107 -13.90 14.13 -7.39
C ASN A 107 -12.92 15.32 -7.46
N ALA A 108 -11.66 15.12 -7.09
CA ALA A 108 -10.59 16.10 -7.29
C ALA A 108 -10.14 16.21 -8.75
N GLY A 109 -10.70 15.42 -9.68
CA GLY A 109 -10.36 15.45 -11.10
C GLY A 109 -9.03 14.74 -11.43
N ILE A 110 -8.48 13.95 -10.50
CA ILE A 110 -7.28 13.16 -10.75
C ILE A 110 -7.60 12.10 -11.80
N LYS A 111 -6.80 12.10 -12.87
CA LYS A 111 -6.93 11.12 -13.95
C LYS A 111 -5.91 10.00 -13.77
N PRO A 112 -6.34 8.73 -13.94
CA PRO A 112 -5.42 7.59 -13.96
C PRO A 112 -4.27 7.78 -14.95
N GLN A 113 -3.08 7.33 -14.57
CA GLN A 113 -1.87 7.41 -15.39
C GLN A 113 -1.34 6.00 -15.71
N PRO A 114 -0.76 5.78 -16.90
CA PRO A 114 -0.08 4.53 -17.22
C PRO A 114 1.04 4.25 -16.22
N ARG A 115 1.11 3.01 -15.73
CA ARG A 115 2.17 2.56 -14.81
C ARG A 115 3.42 2.15 -15.62
N PRO A 116 4.63 2.45 -15.12
CA PRO A 116 5.86 2.02 -15.78
C PRO A 116 5.96 0.49 -15.76
N LYS A 117 6.42 -0.10 -16.87
CA LYS A 117 6.54 -1.56 -17.06
C LYS A 117 7.76 -2.19 -16.37
N GLY A 118 8.58 -1.39 -15.67
CA GLY A 118 9.90 -1.82 -15.17
C GLY A 118 10.97 -1.86 -16.26
N LYS A 119 12.19 -2.24 -15.87
CA LYS A 119 13.30 -2.55 -16.79
C LYS A 119 13.37 -4.08 -16.91
N TYR A 120 13.30 -4.59 -18.13
CA TYR A 120 13.41 -6.01 -18.47
C TYR A 120 14.86 -6.37 -18.79
#